data_AF-A0A924KKZ9-F1
#
_entry.id   AF-A0A924KKZ9-F1
#
_cell.length_a   1.000
_cell.length_b   1.000
_cell.length_c   1.000
_cell.angle_alpha   90.00
_cell.angle_beta   90.00
_cell.angle_gamma   90.00
#
_symmetry.space_group_name_H-M   'P 1'
#
loop_
_entity.id
_entity.type
_entity.pdbx_description
1 polymer ?
#
loop_
_entity_poly.entity_id
_entity_poly.type
_entity_poly.pdbx_seq_one_letter_code
_entity_poly.pdbx_strand_id
1 'polypeptide(L)'
;MHLKLRGNRAMLYRSSWIPKGTNGNTHGYSIQQFVGSLPVDSPKLPADLADVLSEEEVALLQAKVLQPARLAAEKTKRSAEQREADPVWRLEEATRLTLEAAYRSELWAVPNAKVAAVQSALANVRTIVQVQAPPIAPVQSPEPSKVDPLKDLLDAIKEARGAVLAGRYGTAPAEGVRSTYAYKMWADIFEAVGGSGGNSLMNALQVKGFAKTRCK
;
A
#
# COMPACT_ATOMS: atom_id res chain seq x y z
N MET A 1 -38.08 10.01 -25.02
CA MET A 1 -37.65 10.59 -23.73
C MET A 1 -36.23 11.15 -23.83
N HIS A 2 -35.97 12.30 -23.23
CA HIS A 2 -34.66 12.93 -23.11
C HIS A 2 -34.12 12.78 -21.69
N LEU A 3 -32.83 12.46 -21.60
CA LEU A 3 -32.10 12.39 -20.35
C LEU A 3 -31.07 13.52 -20.31
N LYS A 4 -31.11 14.34 -19.25
CA LYS A 4 -30.16 15.42 -19.02
C LYS A 4 -29.41 15.16 -17.72
N LEU A 5 -28.08 15.07 -17.79
CA LEU A 5 -27.24 14.93 -16.60
C LEU A 5 -27.02 16.30 -15.94
N ARG A 6 -27.20 16.34 -14.62
CA ARG A 6 -27.02 17.51 -13.76
C ARG A 6 -26.37 17.05 -12.46
N GLY A 7 -25.05 17.25 -12.34
CA GLY A 7 -24.28 16.70 -11.22
C GLY A 7 -24.43 15.17 -11.15
N ASN A 8 -24.76 14.65 -9.97
CA ASN A 8 -24.99 13.21 -9.77
C ASN A 8 -26.43 12.75 -10.07
N ARG A 9 -27.23 13.54 -10.82
CA ARG A 9 -28.62 13.18 -11.14
C ARG A 9 -28.87 13.16 -12.65
N ALA A 10 -29.60 12.13 -13.08
CA ALA A 10 -30.23 12.06 -14.39
C ALA A 10 -31.64 12.64 -14.29
N MET A 11 -31.88 13.75 -14.99
CA MET A 11 -33.19 14.40 -15.11
C MET A 11 -33.91 13.87 -16.35
N LEU A 12 -35.14 13.42 -16.19
CA LEU A 12 -35.93 12.75 -17.22
C LEU A 12 -37.02 13.69 -17.75
N TYR A 13 -37.05 13.86 -19.08
CA TYR A 13 -38.00 14.72 -19.76
C TYR A 13 -38.69 13.98 -20.91
N ARG A 14 -40.02 14.07 -20.99
CA ARG A 14 -40.77 13.64 -22.16
C ARG A 14 -40.95 14.84 -23.08
N SER A 15 -40.55 14.71 -24.34
CA SER A 15 -40.76 15.76 -25.34
C SER A 15 -41.97 15.43 -26.21
N SER A 16 -42.84 16.41 -26.42
CA SER A 16 -43.91 16.33 -27.42
C SER A 16 -43.80 17.48 -28.40
N TRP A 17 -44.12 17.21 -29.66
CA TRP A 17 -44.16 18.21 -30.72
C TRP A 17 -45.53 18.87 -30.76
N ILE A 18 -45.54 20.21 -30.74
CA ILE A 18 -46.73 21.03 -30.92
C ILE A 18 -46.68 21.60 -32.34
N PRO A 19 -47.58 21.19 -33.25
CA PRO A 19 -47.59 21.68 -34.62
C PRO A 19 -47.96 23.17 -34.67
N LYS A 20 -47.62 23.82 -35.78
CA LYS A 20 -48.02 25.20 -36.06
C LYS A 20 -49.55 25.30 -36.14
N GLY A 21 -50.12 26.38 -35.60
CA GLY A 21 -51.56 26.61 -35.51
C GLY A 21 -52.21 26.12 -34.20
N THR A 22 -51.57 25.26 -33.42
CA THR A 22 -52.07 24.85 -32.09
C THR A 22 -51.88 25.99 -31.07
N ASN A 23 -52.97 26.43 -30.43
CA ASN A 23 -52.98 27.55 -29.48
C ASN A 23 -52.46 28.89 -30.06
N GLY A 24 -52.66 29.13 -31.36
CA GLY A 24 -52.30 30.39 -32.01
C GLY A 24 -50.81 30.60 -32.25
N ASN A 25 -49.98 29.54 -32.18
CA ASN A 25 -48.55 29.63 -32.47
C ASN A 25 -48.26 29.83 -33.97
N THR A 26 -47.22 30.60 -34.28
CA THR A 26 -46.81 30.95 -35.66
C THR A 26 -45.86 29.92 -36.30
N HIS A 27 -45.27 29.04 -35.49
CA HIS A 27 -44.39 27.94 -35.89
C HIS A 27 -44.54 26.75 -34.93
N GLY A 28 -44.19 25.55 -35.40
CA GLY A 28 -44.18 24.37 -34.55
C GLY A 28 -43.01 24.39 -33.57
N TYR A 29 -43.22 23.87 -32.37
CA TYR A 29 -42.19 23.83 -31.33
C TYR A 29 -42.31 22.56 -30.48
N SER A 30 -41.25 22.20 -29.77
CA SER A 30 -41.28 21.08 -28.82
C SER A 30 -41.44 21.57 -27.39
N ILE A 31 -42.29 20.93 -26.62
CA ILE A 31 -42.37 21.11 -25.16
C ILE A 31 -41.70 19.94 -24.46
N GLN A 32 -41.06 20.21 -23.33
CA GLN A 32 -40.45 19.19 -22.49
C GLN A 32 -41.17 19.16 -21.15
N GLN A 33 -41.80 18.03 -20.84
CA GLN A 33 -42.41 17.78 -19.54
C GLN A 33 -41.43 17.00 -18.67
N PHE A 34 -41.17 17.50 -17.46
CA PHE A 34 -40.38 16.77 -16.49
C PHE A 34 -41.16 15.56 -15.96
N VAL A 35 -40.54 14.38 -15.99
CA VAL A 35 -41.15 13.13 -15.54
C VAL A 35 -40.59 12.72 -14.17
N GLY A 36 -39.31 12.98 -13.94
CA GLY A 36 -38.68 12.67 -12.67
C GLY A 36 -37.16 12.70 -12.75
N SER A 37 -36.51 12.27 -11.67
CA SER A 37 -35.05 12.22 -11.62
C SER A 37 -34.57 11.04 -10.79
N LEU A 38 -33.43 10.48 -11.18
CA LEU A 38 -32.76 9.42 -10.43
C LEU A 38 -31.26 9.70 -10.31
N PRO A 39 -30.60 9.21 -9.26
CA PRO A 39 -29.14 9.22 -9.18
C PRO A 39 -28.51 8.46 -10.37
N VAL A 40 -27.40 8.97 -10.90
CA VAL A 40 -26.72 8.37 -12.06
C VAL A 40 -26.10 7.01 -11.70
N ASP A 41 -25.78 6.82 -10.43
CA ASP A 41 -25.24 5.61 -9.82
C ASP A 41 -26.32 4.67 -9.27
N SER A 42 -27.61 4.95 -9.50
CA SER A 42 -28.69 4.08 -9.02
C SER A 42 -28.71 2.75 -9.79
N PRO A 43 -28.52 1.59 -9.12
CA PRO A 43 -28.54 0.29 -9.79
C PRO A 43 -29.97 -0.23 -10.06
N LYS A 44 -30.99 0.43 -9.51
CA LYS A 44 -32.40 0.02 -9.61
C LYS A 44 -33.27 1.21 -9.99
N LEU A 45 -34.35 0.91 -10.71
CA LEU A 45 -35.39 1.89 -11.00
C LEU A 45 -36.21 2.12 -9.72
N PRO A 46 -36.36 3.38 -9.25
CA PRO A 46 -37.28 3.73 -8.19
C PRO A 46 -38.73 3.36 -8.54
N ALA A 47 -39.51 2.88 -7.57
CA ALA A 47 -40.88 2.38 -7.80
C ALA A 47 -41.82 3.48 -8.31
N ASP A 48 -41.66 4.70 -7.78
CA ASP A 48 -42.36 5.91 -8.22
C ASP A 48 -42.14 6.25 -9.70
N LEU A 49 -40.98 5.89 -10.26
CA LEU A 49 -40.71 6.05 -11.69
C LEU A 49 -41.17 4.85 -12.52
N ALA A 50 -41.21 3.65 -11.94
CA ALA A 50 -41.67 2.45 -12.65
C ALA A 50 -43.14 2.57 -13.08
N ASP A 51 -43.98 3.20 -12.26
CA ASP A 51 -45.41 3.34 -12.54
C ASP A 51 -45.74 4.40 -13.61
N VAL A 52 -44.82 5.34 -13.87
CA VAL A 52 -45.03 6.51 -14.74
C VAL A 52 -44.37 6.36 -16.12
N LEU A 53 -43.36 5.50 -16.22
CA LEU A 53 -42.57 5.31 -17.42
C LEU A 53 -43.14 4.20 -18.30
N SER A 54 -43.12 4.40 -19.62
CA SER A 54 -43.44 3.32 -20.56
C SER A 54 -42.31 2.28 -20.62
N GLU A 55 -42.60 1.09 -21.15
CA GLU A 55 -41.60 0.03 -21.32
C GLU A 55 -40.39 0.49 -22.15
N GLU A 56 -40.61 1.29 -23.20
CA GLU A 56 -39.54 1.87 -24.02
C GLU A 56 -38.67 2.86 -23.24
N GLU A 57 -39.30 3.66 -22.38
CA GLU A 57 -38.61 4.63 -21.52
C GLU A 57 -37.77 3.91 -20.46
N VAL A 58 -38.32 2.84 -19.87
CA VAL A 58 -37.60 1.96 -18.95
C VAL A 58 -36.42 1.29 -19.65
N ALA A 59 -36.57 0.78 -20.87
CA ALA A 59 -35.48 0.19 -21.64
C ALA A 59 -34.34 1.20 -21.90
N LEU A 60 -34.68 2.46 -22.20
CA LEU A 60 -33.69 3.53 -22.37
C LEU A 60 -32.93 3.83 -21.07
N LEU A 61 -33.63 3.91 -19.93
CA LEU A 61 -32.98 4.10 -18.63
C LEU A 61 -32.13 2.90 -18.23
N GLN A 62 -32.60 1.69 -18.52
CA GLN A 62 -31.88 0.47 -18.27
C GLN A 62 -30.52 0.49 -18.99
N ALA A 63 -30.51 0.87 -20.28
CA ALA A 63 -29.28 0.94 -21.07
C ALA A 63 -28.35 2.10 -20.65
N LYS A 64 -28.90 3.29 -20.36
CA LYS A 64 -28.09 4.50 -20.16
C LYS A 64 -27.69 4.79 -18.72
N VAL A 65 -28.42 4.28 -17.73
CA VAL A 65 -28.18 4.60 -16.31
C VAL A 65 -28.02 3.33 -15.49
N LEU A 66 -29.03 2.46 -15.48
CA LEU A 66 -29.10 1.37 -14.51
C LEU A 66 -28.05 0.28 -14.76
N GLN A 67 -27.84 -0.12 -16.02
CA GLN A 67 -26.79 -1.11 -16.35
C GLN A 67 -25.38 -0.58 -16.10
N PRO A 68 -24.99 0.63 -16.58
CA PRO A 68 -23.71 1.23 -16.22
C PRO A 68 -23.50 1.33 -14.70
N ALA A 69 -24.51 1.74 -13.94
CA ALA A 69 -24.45 1.83 -12.49
C ALA A 69 -24.20 0.46 -11.83
N ARG A 70 -24.88 -0.60 -12.28
CA ARG A 70 -24.63 -1.98 -11.79
C ARG A 70 -23.21 -2.44 -12.08
N LEU A 71 -22.74 -2.27 -13.31
CA LEU A 71 -21.39 -2.66 -13.70
C LEU A 71 -20.32 -1.89 -12.91
N ALA A 72 -20.54 -0.60 -12.67
CA ALA A 72 -19.66 0.22 -11.85
C ALA A 72 -19.64 -0.23 -10.37
N ALA A 73 -20.80 -0.55 -9.81
CA ALA A 73 -20.91 -1.08 -8.45
C ALA A 73 -20.21 -2.44 -8.31
N GLU A 74 -20.41 -3.36 -9.26
CA GLU A 74 -19.72 -4.66 -9.29
C GLU A 74 -18.21 -4.53 -9.46
N LYS A 75 -17.75 -3.63 -10.33
CA LYS A 75 -16.32 -3.35 -10.50
C LYS A 75 -15.70 -2.80 -9.21
N THR A 76 -16.40 -1.92 -8.53
CA THR A 76 -15.95 -1.36 -7.24
C THR A 76 -15.84 -2.47 -6.20
N LYS A 77 -16.85 -3.34 -6.08
CA LYS A 77 -16.81 -4.52 -5.20
C LYS A 77 -15.64 -5.43 -5.51
N ARG A 78 -15.49 -5.84 -6.78
CA ARG A 78 -14.40 -6.73 -7.21
C ARG A 78 -13.02 -6.13 -6.96
N SER A 79 -12.83 -4.84 -7.20
CA SER A 79 -11.55 -4.18 -6.93
C SER A 79 -11.26 -4.04 -5.43
N ALA A 80 -12.29 -3.85 -4.60
CA ALA A 80 -12.15 -3.91 -3.14
C ALA A 80 -11.78 -5.33 -2.67
N GLU A 81 -12.47 -6.36 -3.16
CA GLU A 81 -12.16 -7.76 -2.86
C GLU A 81 -10.74 -8.15 -3.32
N GLN A 82 -10.32 -7.73 -4.51
CA GLN A 82 -8.96 -7.96 -5.01
C GLN A 82 -7.91 -7.28 -4.14
N ARG A 83 -8.14 -6.03 -3.74
CA ARG A 83 -7.26 -5.31 -2.81
C ARG A 83 -7.21 -6.00 -1.45
N GLU A 84 -8.34 -6.47 -0.96
CA GLU A 84 -8.43 -7.18 0.31
C GLU A 84 -7.71 -8.54 0.28
N ALA A 85 -7.72 -9.21 -0.87
CA ALA A 85 -7.03 -10.48 -1.08
C ALA A 85 -5.55 -10.33 -1.43
N ASP A 86 -5.09 -9.13 -1.81
CA ASP A 86 -3.70 -8.86 -2.16
C ASP A 86 -2.79 -8.87 -0.92
N PRO A 87 -1.93 -9.89 -0.74
CA PRO A 87 -1.07 -9.99 0.42
C PRO A 87 -0.01 -8.88 0.47
N VAL A 88 0.41 -8.32 -0.67
CA VAL A 88 1.39 -7.24 -0.72
C VAL A 88 0.77 -5.96 -0.17
N TRP A 89 -0.43 -5.61 -0.64
CA TRP A 89 -1.17 -4.45 -0.14
C TRP A 89 -1.43 -4.55 1.37
N ARG A 90 -1.76 -5.75 1.87
CA ARG A 90 -1.96 -5.99 3.32
C ARG A 90 -0.68 -5.77 4.12
N LEU A 91 0.49 -6.12 3.59
CA LEU A 91 1.78 -5.88 4.24
C LEU A 91 2.17 -4.40 4.22
N GLU A 92 1.87 -3.67 3.15
CA GLU A 92 2.05 -2.21 3.10
C GLU A 92 1.17 -1.52 4.14
N GLU A 93 -0.09 -1.91 4.26
CA GLU A 93 -1.00 -1.35 5.26
C GLU A 93 -0.60 -1.73 6.69
N ALA A 94 -0.13 -2.97 6.92
CA ALA A 94 0.44 -3.38 8.20
C ALA A 94 1.68 -2.55 8.57
N THR A 95 2.53 -2.22 7.60
CA THR A 95 3.69 -1.34 7.79
C THR A 95 3.23 0.06 8.20
N ARG A 96 2.25 0.63 7.47
CA ARG A 96 1.67 1.94 7.79
C ARG A 96 1.13 1.99 9.21
N LEU A 97 0.33 0.99 9.61
CA LEU A 97 -0.27 0.90 10.95
C LEU A 97 0.79 0.70 12.04
N THR A 98 1.84 -0.07 11.76
CA THR A 98 2.94 -0.30 12.72
C THR A 98 3.73 0.98 12.95
N LEU A 99 4.00 1.76 11.90
CA LEU A 99 4.62 3.08 12.01
C LEU A 99 3.74 4.07 12.78
N GLU A 100 2.43 4.07 12.52
CA GLU A 100 1.47 4.91 13.26
C GLU A 100 1.41 4.52 14.73
N ALA A 101 1.45 3.22 15.04
CA ALA A 101 1.51 2.71 16.41
C ALA A 101 2.81 3.10 17.11
N ALA A 102 3.96 3.02 16.41
CA ALA A 102 5.25 3.45 16.93
C ALA A 102 5.23 4.95 17.29
N TYR A 103 4.73 5.79 16.38
CA TYR A 103 4.57 7.23 16.63
C TYR A 103 3.68 7.51 17.84
N ARG A 104 2.53 6.84 17.94
CA ARG A 104 1.61 7.01 19.10
C ARG A 104 2.18 6.47 20.40
N SER A 105 3.07 5.47 20.33
CA SER A 105 3.68 4.87 21.52
C SER A 105 4.66 5.79 22.24
N GLU A 106 5.09 6.89 21.60
CA GLU A 106 5.84 7.97 22.25
C GLU A 106 5.03 8.62 23.39
N LEU A 107 3.70 8.63 23.26
CA LEU A 107 2.80 9.16 24.29
C LEU A 107 2.38 8.09 25.31
N TRP A 108 2.22 6.85 24.87
CA TRP A 108 1.73 5.75 25.70
C TRP A 108 2.44 4.44 25.36
N ALA A 109 3.23 3.92 26.30
CA ALA A 109 3.92 2.65 26.12
C ALA A 109 2.92 1.51 25.84
N VAL A 110 3.24 0.67 24.85
CA VAL A 110 2.43 -0.50 24.48
C VAL A 110 3.03 -1.75 25.13
N PRO A 111 2.21 -2.68 25.66
CA PRO A 111 2.72 -3.93 26.21
C PRO A 111 3.54 -4.74 25.18
N ASN A 112 4.73 -5.19 25.57
CA ASN A 112 5.63 -5.95 24.69
C ASN A 112 4.95 -7.21 24.10
N ALA A 113 4.06 -7.85 24.85
CA ALA A 113 3.29 -9.01 24.38
C ALA A 113 2.47 -8.72 23.10
N LYS A 114 1.98 -7.49 22.91
CA LYS A 114 1.24 -7.09 21.70
C LYS A 114 2.18 -6.93 20.50
N VAL A 115 3.37 -6.38 20.72
CA VAL A 115 4.40 -6.24 19.67
C VAL A 115 4.92 -7.63 19.25
N ALA A 116 5.21 -8.50 20.22
CA ALA A 116 5.64 -9.87 19.97
C ALA A 116 4.59 -10.68 19.18
N ALA A 117 3.31 -10.50 19.48
CA ALA A 117 2.22 -11.15 18.73
C ALA A 117 2.23 -10.73 17.24
N VAL A 118 2.41 -9.44 16.94
CA VAL A 118 2.50 -8.94 15.56
C VAL A 118 3.73 -9.51 14.84
N GLN A 119 4.89 -9.54 15.51
CA GLN A 119 6.11 -10.15 14.94
C GLN A 119 5.92 -11.63 14.62
N SER A 120 5.28 -12.38 15.53
CA SER A 120 4.98 -13.80 15.31
C SER A 120 4.03 -14.03 14.13
N ALA A 121 3.04 -13.15 13.93
CA ALA A 121 2.13 -13.23 12.79
C ALA A 121 2.87 -12.96 11.46
N LEU A 122 3.78 -11.97 11.43
CA LEU A 122 4.61 -11.67 10.26
C LEU A 122 5.54 -12.82 9.87
N ALA A 123 6.05 -13.58 10.84
CA ALA A 123 6.90 -14.75 10.57
C ALA A 123 6.18 -15.87 9.79
N ASN A 124 4.85 -15.93 9.84
CA ASN A 124 4.05 -16.92 9.11
C ASN A 124 3.75 -16.50 7.66
N VAL A 125 4.14 -15.29 7.25
CA VAL A 125 3.90 -14.80 5.89
C VAL A 125 4.83 -15.52 4.90
N ARG A 126 4.26 -16.11 3.86
CA ARG A 126 5.02 -16.80 2.81
C ARG A 126 5.79 -15.77 1.98
N THR A 127 7.11 -15.91 1.92
CA THR A 127 7.98 -15.04 1.11
C THR A 127 8.58 -15.81 -0.06
N ILE A 128 8.95 -15.10 -1.12
CA ILE A 128 9.53 -15.65 -2.36
C ILE A 128 10.87 -16.37 -2.10
N VAL A 129 11.50 -16.15 -0.93
CA VAL A 129 12.80 -16.72 -0.54
C VAL A 129 12.65 -17.99 0.32
N GLN A 130 11.44 -18.50 0.60
CA GLN A 130 11.28 -19.74 1.38
C GLN A 130 11.71 -21.00 0.59
N VAL A 131 13.02 -21.19 0.46
CA VAL A 131 13.64 -22.51 0.49
C VAL A 131 13.74 -22.92 1.96
N GLN A 132 12.81 -23.77 2.39
CA GLN A 132 12.83 -24.61 3.59
C GLN A 132 13.52 -24.02 4.85
N ALA A 133 12.74 -23.36 5.71
CA ALA A 133 13.05 -23.36 7.14
C ALA A 133 12.37 -24.59 7.78
N PRO A 134 13.07 -25.41 8.60
CA PRO A 134 12.44 -26.52 9.33
C PRO A 134 11.40 -25.99 10.34
N PRO A 135 10.43 -26.83 10.76
CA PRO A 135 9.32 -26.39 11.60
C PRO A 135 9.84 -25.90 12.96
N ILE A 136 9.59 -24.62 13.25
CA ILE A 136 9.91 -24.02 14.54
C ILE A 136 8.86 -24.49 15.54
N ALA A 137 9.25 -25.35 16.48
CA ALA A 137 8.48 -25.69 17.67
C ALA A 137 8.11 -24.42 18.45
N PRO A 138 6.98 -24.39 19.19
CA PRO A 138 6.54 -23.19 19.90
C PRO A 138 7.64 -22.70 20.84
N VAL A 139 8.22 -21.55 20.50
CA VAL A 139 9.26 -20.91 21.29
C VAL A 139 8.61 -20.43 22.58
N GLN A 140 8.80 -21.20 23.65
CA GLN A 140 8.69 -20.70 25.01
C GLN A 140 9.62 -19.48 25.11
N SER A 141 9.07 -18.38 25.64
CA SER A 141 9.70 -17.08 25.83
C SER A 141 11.21 -17.17 26.08
N PRO A 142 12.06 -16.48 25.31
CA PRO A 142 13.36 -16.15 25.86
C PRO A 142 13.12 -15.00 26.85
N GLU A 143 13.57 -15.22 28.09
CA GLU A 143 14.15 -14.17 28.94
C GLU A 143 14.99 -13.19 28.09
N PRO A 144 15.30 -11.97 28.55
CA PRO A 144 16.20 -11.07 27.82
C PRO A 144 17.60 -11.71 27.70
N SER A 145 17.76 -12.58 26.72
CA SER A 145 19.02 -13.13 26.29
C SER A 145 19.78 -11.94 25.77
N LYS A 146 20.77 -11.49 26.56
CA LYS A 146 21.82 -10.56 26.16
C LYS A 146 22.10 -10.75 24.67
N VAL A 147 21.58 -9.83 23.86
CA VAL A 147 21.90 -9.76 22.44
C VAL A 147 23.41 -9.58 22.39
N ASP A 148 24.12 -10.55 21.81
CA ASP A 148 25.58 -10.52 21.72
C ASP A 148 25.96 -9.49 20.65
N PRO A 149 26.47 -8.30 21.02
CA PRO A 149 26.71 -7.23 20.06
C PRO A 149 27.77 -7.60 19.02
N LEU A 150 28.65 -8.57 19.31
CA LEU A 150 29.64 -9.06 18.36
C LEU A 150 28.99 -9.95 17.29
N LYS A 151 27.94 -10.70 17.66
CA LYS A 151 27.18 -11.53 16.72
C LYS A 151 26.37 -10.67 15.76
N ASP A 152 25.69 -9.65 16.28
CA ASP A 152 24.95 -8.69 15.46
C ASP A 152 25.86 -7.96 14.48
N LEU A 153 27.05 -7.52 14.93
CA LEU A 153 28.05 -6.90 14.07
C LEU A 153 28.52 -7.87 12.96
N LEU A 154 28.75 -9.14 13.29
CA LEU A 154 29.16 -10.15 12.32
C LEU A 154 28.08 -10.36 11.24
N ASP A 155 26.81 -10.41 11.62
CA ASP A 155 25.71 -10.60 10.68
C ASP A 155 25.49 -9.35 9.82
N ALA A 156 25.59 -8.15 10.40
CA ALA A 156 25.56 -6.89 9.64
C ALA A 156 26.70 -6.79 8.59
N ILE A 157 27.91 -7.26 8.93
CA ILE A 157 29.03 -7.29 7.98
C ILE A 157 28.75 -8.28 6.82
N LYS A 158 28.17 -9.45 7.10
CA LYS A 158 27.80 -10.42 6.05
C LYS A 158 26.75 -9.85 5.11
N GLU A 159 25.74 -9.16 5.65
CA GLU A 159 24.71 -8.52 4.85
C GLU A 159 25.29 -7.38 3.98
N ALA A 160 26.12 -6.52 4.57
CA ALA A 160 26.80 -5.45 3.84
C ALA A 160 27.66 -6.01 2.69
N ARG A 161 28.38 -7.11 2.91
CA ARG A 161 29.11 -7.83 1.86
C ARG A 161 28.17 -8.32 0.75
N GLY A 162 27.04 -8.93 1.12
CA GLY A 162 26.01 -9.38 0.17
C GLY A 162 25.48 -8.22 -0.68
N ALA A 163 25.23 -7.07 -0.08
CA ALA A 163 24.77 -5.87 -0.78
C ALA A 163 25.80 -5.32 -1.78
N VAL A 164 27.09 -5.35 -1.45
CA VAL A 164 28.16 -4.96 -2.38
C VAL A 164 28.25 -5.93 -3.55
N LEU A 165 28.21 -7.24 -3.29
CA LEU A 165 28.25 -8.26 -4.35
C LEU A 165 27.02 -8.22 -5.27
N ALA A 166 25.86 -7.88 -4.73
CA ALA A 166 24.63 -7.67 -5.50
C ALA A 166 24.63 -6.36 -6.32
N GLY A 167 25.71 -5.58 -6.30
CA GLY A 167 25.86 -4.36 -7.09
C GLY A 167 25.11 -3.14 -6.53
N ARG A 168 24.66 -3.17 -5.27
CA ARG A 168 23.88 -2.06 -4.66
C ARG A 168 24.62 -0.72 -4.68
N TYR A 169 25.95 -0.74 -4.68
CA TYR A 169 26.81 0.45 -4.70
C TYR A 169 27.44 0.74 -6.08
N GLY A 170 27.04 0.00 -7.12
CA GLY A 170 27.61 0.10 -8.46
C GLY A 170 29.05 -0.39 -8.56
N THR A 171 29.68 -0.12 -9.71
CA THR A 171 31.09 -0.43 -9.98
C THR A 171 31.96 0.78 -9.63
N ALA A 172 33.14 0.54 -9.05
CA ALA A 172 34.09 1.61 -8.75
C ALA A 172 34.50 2.38 -10.03
N PRO A 173 34.57 3.72 -9.99
CA PRO A 173 35.04 4.51 -11.12
C PRO A 173 36.53 4.26 -11.40
N ALA A 174 36.95 4.45 -12.65
CA ALA A 174 38.33 4.19 -13.09
C ALA A 174 39.37 5.09 -12.37
N GLU A 175 38.98 6.31 -11.99
CA GLU A 175 39.79 7.24 -11.21
C GLU A 175 38.99 7.80 -10.03
N GLY A 176 39.69 8.22 -8.97
CA GLY A 176 39.05 8.86 -7.83
C GLY A 176 38.28 7.92 -6.89
N VAL A 177 38.55 6.61 -6.88
CA VAL A 177 37.88 5.63 -5.99
C VAL A 177 37.83 6.09 -4.54
N ARG A 178 38.88 6.77 -4.05
CA ARG A 178 38.97 7.27 -2.66
C ARG A 178 37.97 8.35 -2.31
N SER A 179 37.40 9.06 -3.28
CA SER A 179 36.37 10.09 -3.04
C SER A 179 34.95 9.50 -2.98
N THR A 180 34.78 8.25 -3.41
CA THR A 180 33.47 7.58 -3.44
C THR A 180 32.92 7.35 -2.04
N TYR A 181 31.60 7.40 -1.92
CA TYR A 181 30.90 7.15 -0.66
C TYR A 181 31.22 5.76 -0.09
N ALA A 182 31.22 4.73 -0.94
CA ALA A 182 31.53 3.36 -0.53
C ALA A 182 32.96 3.23 0.04
N TYR A 183 33.94 3.91 -0.56
CA TYR A 183 35.31 3.90 -0.05
C TYR A 183 35.44 4.66 1.27
N LYS A 184 34.82 5.84 1.40
CA LYS A 184 34.83 6.62 2.65
C LYS A 184 34.19 5.85 3.80
N MET A 185 33.02 5.27 3.57
CA MET A 185 32.33 4.45 4.55
C MET A 185 33.14 3.20 4.94
N TRP A 186 33.80 2.57 3.98
CA TRP A 186 34.72 1.47 4.27
C TRP A 186 35.90 1.91 5.13
N ALA A 187 36.50 3.08 4.85
CA ALA A 187 37.59 3.63 5.67
C ALA A 187 37.14 3.90 7.11
N ASP A 188 35.93 4.45 7.30
CA ASP A 188 35.36 4.69 8.63
C ASP A 188 35.09 3.38 9.39
N ILE A 189 34.54 2.37 8.72
CA ILE A 189 34.34 1.02 9.30
C ILE A 189 35.68 0.38 9.66
N PHE A 190 36.69 0.51 8.80
CA PHE A 190 38.01 -0.05 9.03
C PHE A 190 38.68 0.59 10.25
N GLU A 191 38.60 1.91 10.41
CA GLU A 191 39.10 2.62 11.60
C GLU A 191 38.34 2.22 12.87
N ALA A 192 37.01 2.09 12.81
CA ALA A 192 36.21 1.67 13.96
C ALA A 192 36.52 0.22 14.40
N VAL A 193 36.82 -0.67 13.47
CA VAL A 193 37.09 -2.09 13.77
C VAL A 193 38.54 -2.33 14.14
N GLY A 194 39.49 -1.83 13.35
CA GLY A 194 40.91 -2.15 13.43
C GLY A 194 41.86 -0.95 13.45
N GLY A 195 41.32 0.26 13.58
CA GLY A 195 42.11 1.49 13.61
C GLY A 195 43.13 1.54 14.73
N SER A 196 44.19 2.31 14.52
CA SER A 196 45.27 2.54 15.50
C SER A 196 44.87 3.50 16.61
N GLY A 197 43.66 4.08 16.54
CA GLY A 197 43.11 4.97 17.56
C GLY A 197 42.62 4.22 18.81
N GLY A 198 42.60 4.92 19.95
CA GLY A 198 42.28 4.35 21.27
C GLY A 198 40.87 3.74 21.40
N ASN A 199 39.96 4.04 20.47
CA ASN A 199 38.54 3.64 20.55
C ASN A 199 38.14 2.54 19.56
N SER A 200 39.09 1.86 18.90
CA SER A 200 38.77 0.77 17.97
C SER A 200 38.33 -0.50 18.71
N LEU A 201 37.47 -1.29 18.06
CA LEU A 201 37.01 -2.57 18.60
C LEU A 201 38.18 -3.53 18.88
N MET A 202 39.17 -3.58 17.99
CA MET A 202 40.38 -4.38 18.18
C MET A 202 41.16 -3.95 19.43
N ASN A 203 41.35 -2.65 19.65
CA ASN A 203 42.03 -2.17 20.86
C ASN A 203 41.23 -2.52 22.13
N ALA A 204 39.90 -2.35 22.11
CA ALA A 204 39.05 -2.74 23.23
C ALA A 204 39.17 -4.24 23.55
N LEU A 205 39.23 -5.10 22.53
CA LEU A 205 39.45 -6.54 22.68
C LEU A 205 40.86 -6.86 23.21
N GLN A 206 41.89 -6.12 22.79
CA GLN A 206 43.26 -6.27 23.28
C GLN A 206 43.42 -5.85 24.75
N VAL A 207 42.88 -4.69 25.12
CA VAL A 207 42.86 -4.18 26.52
C VAL A 207 42.14 -5.16 27.44
N LYS A 208 41.09 -5.82 26.95
CA LYS A 208 40.36 -6.84 27.71
C LYS A 208 40.96 -8.25 27.60
N GLY A 209 42.08 -8.42 26.90
CA GLY A 209 42.83 -9.68 26.81
C GLY A 209 42.23 -10.74 25.88
N PHE A 210 41.18 -10.41 25.11
CA PHE A 210 40.54 -11.32 24.15
C PHE A 210 41.29 -11.43 22.83
N ALA A 211 42.18 -10.48 22.52
CA ALA A 211 43.03 -10.49 21.34
C ALA A 211 44.47 -10.14 21.71
N LYS A 212 45.45 -10.79 21.05
CA LYS A 212 46.87 -10.45 21.20
C LYS A 212 47.39 -9.89 19.89
N THR A 213 48.13 -8.79 19.97
CA THR A 213 48.89 -8.26 18.84
C THR A 213 50.01 -9.26 18.52
N ARG A 214 50.13 -9.69 17.26
CA ARG A 214 51.36 -10.38 16.83
C ARG A 214 52.47 -9.33 16.85
N CYS A 215 53.33 -9.38 17.87
CA CYS A 215 54.65 -8.78 17.76
C CYS A 215 55.37 -9.47 16.59
N LYS A 216 55.90 -8.67 15.66
CA LYS A 216 56.90 -9.15 14.69
C LYS A 216 58.15 -9.59 15.42
#